data_AF-A0A952TTB7-F1
#
_entry.id   AF-A0A952TTB7-F1
#
_cell.length_a   1.000
_cell.length_b   1.000
_cell.length_c   1.000
_cell.angle_alpha   90.00
_cell.angle_beta   90.00
_cell.angle_gamma   90.00
#
_symmetry.space_group_name_H-M   'P 1'
#
loop_
_entity.id
_entity.type
_entity.pdbx_description
1 polymer ?
#
loop_
_entity_poly.entity_id
_entity_poly.type
_entity_poly.pdbx_seq_one_letter_code
_entity_poly.pdbx_strand_id
1 'polypeptide(L)'
;MSQQKNTQLQRLIRFLASLKLAVLIMIALAIVTAWGTIVESMYDAEAARKMVYDTVWMYVVMGALSVSLIAVMVDRWPWKKKHTAFVLAHIGILLLLLGSVLTLKHGLDGQMTIPIGQSARHVVLPFETDILVYASFGGDAMTKLHEEQVDFFRHPPTEAKPVRIKTDAGDILFTDAKKYVLPSRQVEPADEASAGPAVRFQIANGSVSVVEWLVQRQSTRPATHDF
;
A
#
# COMPACT_ATOMS: atom_id res chain seq x y z
N MET A 1 16.95 -24.44 41.17
CA MET A 1 16.85 -24.04 39.74
C MET A 1 16.59 -22.52 39.52
N SER A 2 16.60 -21.66 40.56
CA SER A 2 16.33 -20.21 40.43
C SER A 2 17.58 -19.34 40.12
N GLN A 3 18.77 -19.73 40.58
CA GLN A 3 20.02 -18.97 40.38
C GLN A 3 20.53 -18.97 38.92
N GLN A 4 20.31 -20.06 38.17
CA GLN A 4 20.83 -20.22 36.80
C GLN A 4 20.03 -19.46 35.73
N LYS A 5 18.76 -19.12 36.00
CA LYS A 5 17.93 -18.32 35.07
C LYS A 5 18.39 -16.85 35.00
N ASN A 6 18.86 -16.31 36.12
CA ASN A 6 19.35 -14.92 36.19
C ASN A 6 20.62 -14.69 35.35
N THR A 7 21.50 -15.69 35.24
CA THR A 7 22.75 -15.53 34.47
C THR A 7 22.53 -15.60 32.96
N GLN A 8 21.63 -16.46 32.48
CA GLN A 8 21.30 -16.55 31.05
C GLN A 8 20.55 -15.31 30.55
N LEU A 9 19.57 -14.82 31.34
CA LEU A 9 18.85 -13.59 31.00
C LEU A 9 19.79 -12.37 30.94
N GLN A 10 20.70 -12.24 31.90
CA GLN A 10 21.69 -11.16 31.89
C GLN A 10 22.64 -11.23 30.68
N ARG A 11 23.08 -12.44 30.28
CA ARG A 11 23.88 -12.61 29.06
C ARG A 11 23.10 -12.19 27.81
N LEU A 12 21.83 -12.58 27.72
CA LEU A 12 20.97 -12.20 26.61
C LEU A 12 20.77 -10.68 26.55
N ILE A 13 20.47 -10.02 27.68
CA ILE A 13 20.32 -8.56 27.75
C ILE A 13 21.61 -7.87 27.32
N ARG A 14 22.78 -8.32 27.80
CA ARG A 14 24.08 -7.74 27.41
C ARG A 14 24.39 -7.90 25.91
N PHE A 15 23.99 -9.03 25.32
CA PHE A 15 24.11 -9.25 23.89
C PHE A 15 23.21 -8.30 23.10
N LEU A 16 21.92 -8.22 23.48
CA LEU A 16 20.94 -7.33 22.88
C LEU A 16 21.28 -5.84 23.08
N ALA A 17 21.95 -5.50 24.18
CA ALA A 17 22.43 -4.16 24.49
C ALA A 17 23.80 -3.83 23.87
N SER A 18 24.37 -4.72 23.06
CA SER A 18 25.72 -4.52 22.54
C SER A 18 25.76 -3.48 21.42
N LEU A 19 26.77 -2.60 21.46
CA LEU A 19 26.98 -1.58 20.43
C LEU A 19 27.20 -2.21 19.04
N LYS A 20 27.87 -3.37 18.98
CA LYS A 20 28.10 -4.09 17.72
C LYS A 20 26.78 -4.52 17.06
N LEU A 21 25.84 -5.03 17.84
CA LEU A 21 24.52 -5.40 17.34
C LEU A 21 23.74 -4.16 16.90
N ALA A 22 23.75 -3.08 17.68
CA ALA A 22 23.09 -1.84 17.31
C ALA A 22 23.61 -1.28 15.97
N VAL A 23 24.93 -1.25 15.77
CA VAL A 23 25.54 -0.81 14.49
C VAL A 23 25.13 -1.71 13.33
N LEU A 24 25.09 -3.04 13.53
CA LEU A 24 24.63 -3.98 12.50
C LEU A 24 23.17 -3.70 12.10
N ILE A 25 22.29 -3.49 13.09
CA ILE A 25 20.88 -3.16 12.86
C ILE A 25 20.76 -1.84 12.10
N MET A 26 21.53 -0.82 12.48
CA MET A 26 21.52 0.49 11.81
C MET A 26 21.99 0.40 10.35
N ILE A 27 23.02 -0.41 10.06
CA ILE A 27 23.48 -0.65 8.68
C ILE A 27 22.40 -1.38 7.88
N ALA A 28 21.79 -2.42 8.45
CA ALA A 28 20.70 -3.15 7.80
C ALA A 28 19.51 -2.21 7.49
N LEU A 29 19.12 -1.37 8.45
CA LEU A 29 18.07 -0.37 8.27
C LEU A 29 18.44 0.60 7.14
N ALA A 30 19.67 1.15 7.14
CA ALA A 30 20.13 2.07 6.11
C ALA A 30 20.10 1.45 4.70
N ILE A 31 20.48 0.17 4.56
CA ILE A 31 20.42 -0.56 3.28
C ILE A 31 18.97 -0.72 2.82
N VAL A 32 18.07 -1.15 3.70
CA VAL A 32 16.66 -1.35 3.35
C VAL A 32 15.99 -0.02 2.98
N THR A 33 16.24 1.06 3.72
CA THR A 33 15.68 2.38 3.39
C THR A 33 16.26 2.95 2.11
N ALA A 34 17.56 2.80 1.86
CA ALA A 34 18.18 3.23 0.60
C ALA A 34 17.59 2.47 -0.59
N TRP A 35 17.38 1.15 -0.44
CA TRP A 35 16.69 0.35 -1.44
C TRP A 35 15.24 0.82 -1.68
N GLY A 36 14.51 1.13 -0.60
CA GLY A 36 13.17 1.73 -0.68
C GLY A 36 13.14 3.01 -1.52
N THR A 37 14.09 3.91 -1.31
CA THR A 37 14.21 5.16 -2.10
C THR A 37 14.50 4.89 -3.58
N ILE A 38 15.32 3.88 -3.91
CA ILE A 38 15.58 3.50 -5.31
C ILE A 38 14.31 2.94 -5.96
N VAL A 39 13.60 2.04 -5.27
CA VAL A 39 12.33 1.46 -5.76
C VAL A 39 11.29 2.55 -5.98
N GLU A 40 11.18 3.51 -5.06
CA GLU A 40 10.27 4.65 -5.18
C GLU A 40 10.59 5.50 -6.41
N SER A 41 11.88 5.75 -6.68
CA SER A 41 12.31 6.51 -7.85
C SER A 41 12.08 5.77 -9.17
N MET A 42 12.07 4.44 -9.18
CA MET A 42 11.90 3.63 -10.38
C MET A 42 10.44 3.38 -10.74
N TYR A 43 9.58 3.26 -9.72
CA TYR A 43 8.17 2.90 -9.87
C TYR A 43 7.30 4.04 -9.35
N ASP A 44 6.99 4.02 -8.04
CA ASP A 44 6.28 5.06 -7.32
C ASP A 44 6.31 4.75 -5.80
N ALA A 45 5.71 5.63 -5.01
CA ALA A 45 5.61 5.49 -3.55
C ALA A 45 4.77 4.27 -3.12
N GLU A 46 3.75 3.88 -3.89
CA GLU A 46 2.91 2.72 -3.56
C GLU A 46 3.69 1.41 -3.71
N ALA A 47 4.41 1.27 -4.81
CA ALA A 47 5.30 0.15 -5.08
C ALA A 47 6.39 0.05 -4.00
N ALA A 48 7.05 1.15 -3.66
CA ALA A 48 8.07 1.16 -2.60
C ALA A 48 7.51 0.71 -1.24
N ARG A 49 6.31 1.20 -0.89
CA ARG A 49 5.59 0.75 0.30
C ARG A 49 5.34 -0.75 0.26
N LYS A 50 4.68 -1.26 -0.78
CA LYS A 50 4.28 -2.68 -0.85
C LYS A 50 5.48 -3.63 -0.98
N MET A 51 6.54 -3.23 -1.68
CA MET A 51 7.70 -4.09 -1.99
C MET A 51 8.83 -4.02 -0.97
N VAL A 52 8.94 -2.93 -0.20
CA VAL A 52 10.06 -2.73 0.73
C VAL A 52 9.55 -2.47 2.15
N TYR A 53 8.73 -1.45 2.37
CA TYR A 53 8.37 -1.01 3.72
C TYR A 53 7.37 -1.96 4.42
N ASP A 54 6.39 -2.49 3.70
CA ASP A 54 5.42 -3.47 4.19
C ASP A 54 5.89 -4.92 3.97
N THR A 55 7.16 -5.18 4.27
CA THR A 55 7.74 -6.51 4.19
C THR A 55 8.16 -7.03 5.56
N VAL A 56 8.15 -8.36 5.70
CA VAL A 56 8.60 -9.02 6.93
C VAL A 56 10.02 -8.61 7.31
N TRP A 57 10.91 -8.42 6.33
CA TRP A 57 12.29 -8.02 6.57
C TRP A 57 12.40 -6.62 7.20
N MET A 58 11.63 -5.64 6.69
CA MET A 58 11.57 -4.31 7.28
C MET A 58 11.04 -4.38 8.73
N TYR A 59 9.95 -5.13 8.95
CA TYR A 59 9.40 -5.30 10.30
C TYR A 59 10.36 -6.00 11.27
N VAL A 60 11.13 -6.98 10.80
CA VAL A 60 12.16 -7.66 11.60
C VAL A 60 13.27 -6.69 12.00
N VAL A 61 13.79 -5.88 11.07
CA VAL A 61 14.83 -4.89 11.38
C VAL A 61 14.32 -3.84 12.36
N MET A 62 13.09 -3.35 12.17
CA MET A 62 12.45 -2.38 13.05
C MET A 62 12.17 -2.95 14.45
N GLY A 63 11.73 -4.20 14.52
CA GLY A 63 11.55 -4.93 15.78
C GLY A 63 12.88 -5.17 16.50
N ALA A 64 13.94 -5.55 15.76
CA ALA A 64 15.28 -5.72 16.31
C ALA A 64 15.82 -4.40 16.90
N LEU A 65 15.62 -3.27 16.20
CA LEU A 65 15.95 -1.95 16.71
C LEU A 65 15.20 -1.64 18.02
N SER A 66 13.89 -1.90 18.05
CA SER A 66 13.05 -1.69 19.24
C SER A 66 13.57 -2.50 20.44
N VAL A 67 13.83 -3.79 20.24
CA VAL A 67 14.35 -4.69 21.29
C VAL A 67 15.73 -4.23 21.76
N SER A 68 16.61 -3.82 20.83
CA SER A 68 17.93 -3.30 21.15
C SER A 68 17.85 -2.04 22.02
N LEU A 69 16.97 -1.08 21.69
CA LEU A 69 16.80 0.14 22.48
C LEU A 69 16.31 -0.15 23.90
N ILE A 70 15.34 -1.06 24.04
CA ILE A 70 14.83 -1.50 25.35
C ILE A 70 15.95 -2.18 26.14
N ALA A 71 16.70 -3.10 25.53
CA ALA A 71 17.79 -3.80 26.19
C ALA A 71 18.89 -2.85 26.68
N VAL A 72 19.28 -1.87 25.86
CA VAL A 72 20.25 -0.81 26.21
C VAL A 72 19.76 0.03 27.39
N MET A 73 18.47 0.36 27.43
CA MET A 73 17.88 1.11 28.54
C MET A 73 17.85 0.29 29.84
N VAL A 74 17.49 -1.00 29.77
CA VAL A 74 17.42 -1.91 30.91
C VAL A 74 18.81 -2.22 31.48
N ASP A 75 19.81 -2.45 30.63
CA ASP A 75 21.21 -2.71 31.05
C ASP A 75 21.79 -1.54 31.87
N ARG A 76 21.33 -0.31 31.61
CA ARG A 76 21.78 0.91 32.30
C ARG A 76 20.90 1.32 33.48
N TRP A 77 19.98 0.46 33.91
CA TRP A 77 19.15 0.66 35.10
C TRP A 77 19.99 0.50 36.40
N PRO A 78 19.82 1.33 37.45
CA PRO A 78 18.87 2.43 37.61
C PRO A 78 19.36 3.76 37.03
N TRP A 79 18.45 4.50 36.39
CA TRP A 79 18.77 5.79 35.75
C TRP A 79 19.01 6.91 36.77
N LYS A 80 20.02 7.74 36.50
CA LYS A 80 20.37 8.92 37.31
C LYS A 80 20.06 10.20 36.53
N LYS A 81 19.97 11.36 37.18
CA LYS A 81 19.72 12.66 36.52
C LYS A 81 20.67 12.97 35.35
N LYS A 82 21.91 12.45 35.38
CA LYS A 82 22.88 12.58 34.28
C LYS A 82 22.54 11.76 33.03
N HIS A 83 21.66 10.77 33.14
CA HIS A 83 21.21 9.92 32.02
C HIS A 83 19.93 10.46 31.36
N THR A 84 19.41 11.63 31.78
CA THR A 84 18.12 12.15 31.31
C THR A 84 18.07 12.26 29.78
N ALA A 85 19.09 12.84 29.14
CA ALA A 85 19.16 12.95 27.68
C ALA A 85 19.18 11.57 26.99
N PHE A 86 19.93 10.62 27.55
CA PHE A 86 19.99 9.25 27.04
C PHE A 86 18.63 8.57 27.12
N VAL A 87 17.97 8.61 28.29
CA VAL A 87 16.66 7.98 28.50
C VAL A 87 15.61 8.61 27.60
N LEU A 88 15.58 9.95 27.53
CA LEU A 88 14.61 10.67 26.72
C LEU A 88 14.75 10.36 25.23
N ALA A 89 15.97 10.27 24.70
CA ALA A 89 16.20 9.92 23.30
C ALA A 89 15.67 8.52 22.97
N HIS A 90 15.94 7.52 23.82
CA HIS A 90 15.50 6.15 23.57
C HIS A 90 13.99 6.01 23.72
N ILE A 91 13.39 6.63 24.75
CA ILE A 91 11.93 6.66 24.91
C ILE A 91 11.27 7.37 23.73
N GLY A 92 11.84 8.48 23.25
CA GLY A 92 11.33 9.20 22.08
C GLY A 92 11.28 8.32 20.84
N ILE A 93 12.36 7.59 20.54
CA ILE A 93 12.41 6.66 19.42
C ILE A 93 11.39 5.53 19.62
N LEU A 94 11.31 4.92 20.81
CA LEU A 94 10.33 3.88 21.11
C LEU A 94 8.88 4.36 20.96
N LEU A 95 8.60 5.61 21.34
CA LEU A 95 7.29 6.23 21.17
C LEU A 95 6.95 6.42 19.69
N LEU A 96 7.91 6.87 18.87
CA LEU A 96 7.74 6.98 17.42
C LEU A 96 7.48 5.62 16.77
N LEU A 97 8.22 4.58 17.19
CA LEU A 97 8.04 3.21 16.71
C LEU A 97 6.67 2.65 17.10
N LEU A 98 6.21 2.91 18.32
CA LEU A 98 4.87 2.54 18.76
C LEU A 98 3.79 3.27 17.94
N GLY A 99 3.96 4.57 17.71
CA GLY A 99 3.08 5.38 16.86
C GLY A 99 3.01 4.83 15.43
N SER A 100 4.15 4.44 14.86
CA SER A 100 4.22 3.82 13.53
C SER A 100 3.43 2.51 13.43
N VAL A 101 3.46 1.65 14.44
CA VAL A 101 2.64 0.42 14.46
C VAL A 101 1.16 0.74 14.57
N LEU A 102 0.78 1.79 15.31
CA LEU A 102 -0.61 2.23 15.41
C LEU A 102 -1.13 2.77 14.08
N THR A 103 -0.37 3.63 13.40
CA THR A 103 -0.71 4.15 12.08
C THR A 103 -0.70 3.06 11.01
N LEU A 104 0.17 2.06 11.12
CA LEU A 104 0.16 0.91 10.20
C LEU A 104 -1.14 0.10 10.28
N LYS A 105 -1.72 -0.03 11.47
CA LYS A 105 -2.92 -0.86 11.68
C LYS A 105 -4.24 -0.09 11.54
N HIS A 106 -4.25 1.19 11.86
CA HIS A 106 -5.48 1.99 11.96
C HIS A 106 -5.39 3.32 11.19
N GLY A 107 -4.27 3.62 10.54
CA GLY A 107 -4.10 4.81 9.72
C GLY A 107 -4.81 4.64 8.38
N LEU A 108 -5.40 5.73 7.92
CA LEU A 108 -5.92 5.88 6.56
C LEU A 108 -5.05 6.92 5.86
N ASP A 109 -4.39 6.50 4.78
CA ASP A 109 -3.50 7.36 4.00
C ASP A 109 -4.25 7.91 2.80
N GLY A 110 -4.38 9.24 2.74
CA GLY A 110 -5.10 9.93 1.68
C GLY A 110 -4.34 11.13 1.14
N GLN A 111 -4.66 11.51 -0.09
CA GLN A 111 -4.18 12.71 -0.75
C GLN A 111 -5.33 13.69 -0.98
N MET A 112 -5.04 14.98 -0.84
CA MET A 112 -6.00 16.05 -1.10
C MET A 112 -5.32 17.10 -1.98
N THR A 113 -5.77 17.21 -3.22
CA THR A 113 -5.28 18.23 -4.16
C THR A 113 -6.05 19.52 -3.93
N ILE A 114 -5.34 20.60 -3.61
CA ILE A 114 -5.94 21.94 -3.39
C ILE A 114 -5.39 22.91 -4.44
N PRO A 115 -6.20 23.33 -5.42
CA PRO A 115 -5.79 24.36 -6.38
C PRO A 115 -5.58 25.72 -5.70
N ILE A 116 -4.70 26.55 -6.26
CA ILE A 116 -4.42 27.89 -5.74
C ILE A 116 -5.72 28.73 -5.73
N GLY A 117 -6.06 29.29 -4.57
CA GLY A 117 -7.26 30.10 -4.39
C GLY A 117 -8.57 29.30 -4.24
N GLN A 118 -8.51 27.98 -4.21
CA GLN A 118 -9.67 27.10 -4.00
C GLN A 118 -9.59 26.37 -2.66
N SER A 119 -10.72 25.75 -2.26
CA SER A 119 -10.78 24.84 -1.12
C SER A 119 -11.26 23.46 -1.58
N ALA A 120 -10.71 22.40 -1.01
CA ALA A 120 -11.12 21.02 -1.26
C ALA A 120 -11.78 20.45 0.01
N ARG A 121 -12.79 19.59 -0.18
CA ARG A 121 -13.51 18.90 0.92
C ARG A 121 -13.54 17.38 0.74
N HIS A 122 -12.81 16.85 -0.22
CA HIS A 122 -12.71 15.43 -0.50
C HIS A 122 -11.25 15.00 -0.43
N VAL A 123 -11.04 13.80 0.10
CA VAL A 123 -9.74 13.12 0.18
C VAL A 123 -9.83 11.90 -0.72
N VAL A 124 -8.82 11.72 -1.58
CA VAL A 124 -8.67 10.52 -2.40
C VAL A 124 -7.79 9.56 -1.61
N LEU A 125 -8.13 8.27 -1.59
CA LEU A 125 -7.33 7.21 -0.96
C LEU A 125 -6.56 6.47 -2.08
N PRO A 126 -5.39 6.97 -2.52
CA PRO A 126 -4.70 6.41 -3.70
C PRO A 126 -4.16 5.01 -3.48
N PHE A 127 -3.98 4.61 -2.23
CA PHE A 127 -3.38 3.33 -1.86
C PHE A 127 -4.44 2.22 -1.69
N GLU A 128 -5.73 2.56 -1.80
CA GLU A 128 -6.84 1.63 -1.81
C GLU A 128 -7.29 1.47 -3.27
N THR A 129 -7.20 0.24 -3.79
CA THR A 129 -7.72 -0.06 -5.13
C THR A 129 -9.15 -0.55 -4.96
N ASP A 130 -10.12 0.29 -5.29
CA ASP A 130 -11.53 -0.08 -5.19
C ASP A 130 -12.09 -0.42 -6.57
N ILE A 131 -12.86 -1.51 -6.64
CA ILE A 131 -13.73 -1.76 -7.79
C ILE A 131 -15.10 -1.19 -7.47
N LEU A 132 -15.48 -0.18 -8.24
CA LEU A 132 -16.79 0.47 -8.15
C LEU A 132 -17.57 0.18 -9.43
N VAL A 133 -18.73 -0.47 -9.30
CA VAL A 133 -19.63 -0.72 -10.42
C VAL A 133 -20.88 0.12 -10.26
N TYR A 134 -21.20 0.91 -11.29
CA TYR A 134 -22.40 1.73 -11.37
C TYR A 134 -23.25 1.31 -12.55
N ALA A 135 -24.58 1.32 -12.39
CA ALA A 135 -25.52 1.29 -13.49
C ALA A 135 -26.05 2.69 -13.77
N SER A 136 -26.17 3.03 -15.05
CA SER A 136 -26.83 4.27 -15.47
C SER A 136 -27.79 4.02 -16.62
N PHE A 137 -29.00 4.54 -16.49
CA PHE A 137 -29.98 4.60 -17.58
C PHE A 137 -29.96 6.02 -18.15
N GLY A 138 -29.44 6.17 -19.38
CA GLY A 138 -29.39 7.46 -20.08
C GLY A 138 -28.24 8.41 -19.68
N GLY A 139 -27.33 7.99 -18.79
CA GLY A 139 -26.09 8.73 -18.47
C GLY A 139 -26.19 9.73 -17.31
N ASP A 140 -27.40 10.19 -16.97
CA ASP A 140 -27.60 11.24 -15.95
C ASP A 140 -27.72 10.70 -14.51
N ALA A 141 -28.34 9.53 -14.32
CA ALA A 141 -28.49 8.91 -13.01
C ALA A 141 -27.55 7.70 -12.89
N MET A 142 -26.63 7.70 -11.93
CA MET A 142 -25.77 6.56 -11.62
C MET A 142 -26.21 5.93 -10.28
N THR A 143 -26.52 4.64 -10.31
CA THR A 143 -26.82 3.84 -9.11
C THR A 143 -25.64 2.91 -8.84
N LYS A 144 -25.06 2.98 -7.64
CA LYS A 144 -23.96 2.08 -7.25
C LYS A 144 -24.50 0.67 -7.08
N LEU A 145 -23.95 -0.27 -7.84
CA LEU A 145 -24.30 -1.69 -7.80
C LEU A 145 -23.35 -2.49 -6.91
N HIS A 146 -22.05 -2.19 -6.96
CA HIS A 146 -21.02 -2.94 -6.22
C HIS A 146 -19.88 -2.03 -5.80
N GLU A 147 -19.31 -2.29 -4.63
CA GLU A 147 -18.10 -1.66 -4.11
C GLU A 147 -17.31 -2.74 -3.36
N GLU A 148 -16.08 -2.96 -3.79
CA GLU A 148 -15.17 -3.93 -3.18
C GLU A 148 -13.74 -3.40 -3.22
N GLN A 149 -13.09 -3.40 -2.06
CA GLN A 149 -11.67 -3.11 -1.97
C GLN A 149 -10.89 -4.33 -2.44
N VAL A 150 -9.99 -4.14 -3.40
CA VAL A 150 -9.13 -5.18 -3.94
C VAL A 150 -7.65 -4.78 -3.82
N ASP A 151 -6.75 -5.76 -3.83
CA ASP A 151 -5.32 -5.51 -3.94
C ASP A 151 -4.74 -6.37 -5.05
N PHE A 152 -4.99 -5.97 -6.30
CA PHE A 152 -4.46 -6.67 -7.48
C PHE A 152 -2.93 -6.63 -7.56
N PHE A 153 -2.27 -5.76 -6.79
CA PHE A 153 -0.83 -5.75 -6.71
C PHE A 153 -0.30 -6.98 -5.96
N ARG A 154 -0.91 -7.34 -4.83
CA ARG A 154 -0.52 -8.54 -4.05
C ARG A 154 -1.23 -9.81 -4.51
N HIS A 155 -2.48 -9.68 -4.96
CA HIS A 155 -3.36 -10.77 -5.34
C HIS A 155 -3.98 -10.51 -6.72
N PRO A 156 -3.20 -10.64 -7.81
CA PRO A 156 -3.74 -10.43 -9.14
C PRO A 156 -4.78 -11.50 -9.50
N PRO A 157 -5.88 -11.13 -10.17
CA PRO A 157 -6.80 -12.11 -10.77
C PRO A 157 -6.06 -12.96 -11.80
N THR A 158 -6.53 -14.20 -11.97
CA THR A 158 -6.00 -15.13 -12.98
C THR A 158 -7.18 -15.86 -13.62
N GLU A 159 -7.05 -16.36 -14.84
CA GLU A 159 -8.11 -17.14 -15.52
C GLU A 159 -8.66 -18.29 -14.65
N ALA A 160 -7.81 -18.93 -13.83
CA ALA A 160 -8.21 -19.98 -12.90
C ALA A 160 -8.96 -19.49 -11.65
N LYS A 161 -8.79 -18.21 -11.27
CA LYS A 161 -9.42 -17.57 -10.11
C LYS A 161 -9.78 -16.12 -10.47
N PRO A 162 -10.80 -15.90 -11.31
CA PRO A 162 -11.21 -14.56 -11.70
C PRO A 162 -11.96 -13.89 -10.55
N VAL A 163 -11.80 -12.57 -10.43
CA VAL A 163 -12.67 -11.76 -9.57
C VAL A 163 -13.97 -11.54 -10.35
N ARG A 164 -15.08 -12.03 -9.81
CA ARG A 164 -16.38 -12.01 -10.48
C ARG A 164 -17.34 -11.09 -9.74
N ILE A 165 -17.87 -10.10 -10.46
CA ILE A 165 -18.92 -9.22 -9.99
C ILE A 165 -20.21 -9.59 -10.71
N LYS A 166 -21.21 -10.03 -9.96
CA LYS A 166 -22.54 -10.33 -10.50
C LYS A 166 -23.31 -9.03 -10.66
N THR A 167 -23.86 -8.78 -11.84
CA THR A 167 -24.78 -7.67 -12.09
C THR A 167 -26.07 -8.20 -12.72
N ASP A 168 -27.16 -7.43 -12.63
CA ASP A 168 -28.44 -7.81 -13.22
C ASP A 168 -28.39 -7.96 -14.75
N ALA A 169 -27.38 -7.36 -15.40
CA ALA A 169 -27.15 -7.41 -16.84
C ALA A 169 -26.12 -8.48 -17.27
N GLY A 170 -25.46 -9.16 -16.33
CA GLY A 170 -24.42 -10.16 -16.61
C GLY A 170 -23.27 -10.16 -15.59
N ASP A 171 -22.38 -11.14 -15.70
CA ASP A 171 -21.18 -11.24 -14.85
C ASP A 171 -20.03 -10.41 -15.44
N ILE A 172 -19.41 -9.52 -14.64
CA ILE A 172 -18.13 -8.88 -14.97
C ILE A 172 -17.01 -9.73 -14.36
N LEU A 173 -16.03 -10.11 -15.18
CA LEU A 173 -14.91 -10.96 -14.80
C LEU A 173 -13.59 -10.21 -15.00
N PHE A 174 -12.80 -10.08 -13.94
CA PHE A 174 -11.40 -9.69 -14.03
C PHE A 174 -10.57 -10.97 -14.08
N THR A 175 -9.89 -11.21 -15.19
CA THR A 175 -9.14 -12.45 -15.46
C THR A 175 -7.62 -12.28 -15.48
N ASP A 176 -7.14 -11.06 -15.68
CA ASP A 176 -5.71 -10.73 -15.68
C ASP A 176 -5.51 -9.30 -15.15
N ALA A 177 -4.35 -9.03 -14.56
CA ALA A 177 -3.94 -7.70 -14.10
C ALA A 177 -2.45 -7.48 -14.35
N LYS A 178 -2.12 -6.49 -15.17
CA LYS A 178 -0.75 -6.14 -15.53
C LYS A 178 -0.27 -4.94 -14.72
N LYS A 179 0.97 -5.03 -14.21
CA LYS A 179 1.61 -4.00 -13.40
C LYS A 179 2.43 -3.04 -14.27
N TYR A 180 2.41 -1.75 -13.94
CA TYR A 180 3.26 -0.73 -14.57
C TYR A 180 3.12 -0.63 -16.10
N VAL A 181 1.89 -0.77 -16.60
CA VAL A 181 1.62 -0.66 -18.04
C VAL A 181 1.63 0.81 -18.45
N LEU A 182 2.37 1.14 -19.50
CA LEU A 182 2.26 2.44 -20.16
C LEU A 182 1.02 2.40 -21.06
N PRO A 183 0.04 3.30 -20.87
CA PRO A 183 -1.16 3.30 -21.69
C PRO A 183 -0.78 3.58 -23.15
N SER A 184 -1.16 2.70 -24.07
CA SER A 184 -0.98 2.90 -25.50
C SER A 184 -2.35 3.07 -26.15
N ARG A 185 -2.50 4.07 -27.02
CA ARG A 185 -3.79 4.39 -27.65
C ARG A 185 -3.70 4.09 -29.14
N GLN A 186 -4.56 3.20 -29.62
CA GLN A 186 -4.84 3.05 -31.04
C GLN A 186 -6.34 3.29 -31.27
N VAL A 187 -6.66 4.32 -32.05
CA VAL A 187 -8.05 4.66 -32.39
C VAL A 187 -8.33 4.15 -33.80
N GLU A 188 -9.09 3.06 -33.89
CA GLU A 188 -9.62 2.56 -35.16
C GLU A 188 -11.05 3.13 -35.36
N PRO A 189 -11.29 3.95 -36.40
CA PRO A 189 -12.62 4.47 -36.68
C PRO A 189 -13.58 3.33 -37.07
N ALA A 190 -14.85 3.53 -36.76
CA ALA A 190 -15.93 2.58 -37.02
C ALA A 190 -16.81 3.08 -38.16
N ASP A 191 -17.12 2.21 -39.11
CA ASP A 191 -17.86 2.58 -40.32
C ASP A 191 -19.39 2.70 -40.13
N GLU A 192 -19.98 2.35 -38.98
CA GLU A 192 -21.45 2.36 -38.79
C GLU A 192 -21.95 2.84 -37.41
N ALA A 193 -23.05 3.59 -37.45
CA ALA A 193 -23.71 4.24 -36.30
C ALA A 193 -24.92 3.44 -35.79
N SER A 194 -24.68 2.47 -34.89
CA SER A 194 -25.75 1.79 -34.12
C SER A 194 -25.20 1.39 -32.74
N ALA A 195 -25.72 1.98 -31.66
CA ALA A 195 -25.19 1.82 -30.30
C ALA A 195 -25.92 0.71 -29.54
N GLY A 196 -25.25 -0.42 -29.30
CA GLY A 196 -25.64 -1.38 -28.26
C GLY A 196 -25.19 -0.94 -26.86
N PRO A 197 -25.32 -1.79 -25.83
CA PRO A 197 -24.92 -1.44 -24.46
C PRO A 197 -23.43 -1.09 -24.41
N ALA A 198 -23.09 -0.09 -23.59
CA ALA A 198 -21.73 0.40 -23.45
C ALA A 198 -21.29 0.36 -21.98
N VAL A 199 -20.08 -0.13 -21.74
CA VAL A 199 -19.42 -0.08 -20.43
C VAL A 199 -18.41 1.06 -20.48
N ARG A 200 -18.56 2.02 -19.58
CA ARG A 200 -17.55 3.06 -19.36
C ARG A 200 -16.52 2.53 -18.38
N PHE A 201 -15.27 2.45 -18.81
CA PHE A 201 -14.13 2.17 -17.96
C PHE A 201 -13.46 3.48 -17.57
N GLN A 202 -13.20 3.65 -16.28
CA GLN A 202 -12.37 4.74 -15.80
C GLN A 202 -11.25 4.17 -14.95
N ILE A 203 -10.01 4.41 -15.38
CA ILE A 203 -8.80 4.07 -14.63
C ILE A 203 -8.21 5.38 -14.16
N ALA A 204 -8.15 5.58 -12.85
CA ALA A 204 -7.60 6.80 -12.28
C ALA A 204 -6.67 6.51 -11.12
N ASN A 205 -5.59 7.28 -11.02
CA ASN A 205 -4.72 7.39 -9.86
C ASN A 205 -4.47 8.88 -9.55
N GLY A 206 -3.54 9.20 -8.63
CA GLY A 206 -3.25 10.59 -8.26
C GLY A 206 -2.70 11.49 -9.39
N SER A 207 -2.26 10.92 -10.52
CA SER A 207 -1.61 11.66 -11.61
C SER A 207 -2.25 11.45 -12.99
N VAL A 208 -3.04 10.40 -13.16
CA VAL A 208 -3.60 9.97 -14.45
C VAL A 208 -5.08 9.64 -14.25
N SER A 209 -5.94 10.09 -15.16
CA SER A 209 -7.35 9.66 -15.26
C SER A 209 -7.66 9.37 -16.72
N VAL A 210 -7.85 8.10 -17.04
CA VAL A 210 -8.24 7.61 -18.37
C VAL A 210 -9.70 7.18 -18.31
N VAL A 211 -10.50 7.63 -19.27
CA VAL A 211 -11.90 7.21 -19.44
C VAL A 211 -12.05 6.65 -20.84
N GLU A 212 -12.53 5.42 -20.94
CA GLU A 212 -12.76 4.73 -22.20
C GLU A 212 -14.16 4.10 -22.23
N TRP A 213 -14.67 3.87 -23.43
CA TRP A 213 -15.98 3.24 -23.64
C TRP A 213 -15.83 1.94 -24.43
N LEU A 214 -16.24 0.84 -23.82
CA LEU A 214 -16.41 -0.43 -24.52
C LEU A 214 -17.86 -0.56 -24.96
N VAL A 215 -18.09 -0.44 -26.27
CA VAL A 215 -19.45 -0.54 -26.85
C VAL A 215 -19.63 -1.89 -27.50
N GLN A 216 -20.65 -2.63 -27.10
CA GLN A 216 -21.04 -3.85 -27.79
C GLN A 216 -21.85 -3.50 -29.04
N ARG A 217 -21.19 -3.50 -30.21
CA ARG A 217 -21.83 -3.13 -31.50
C ARG A 217 -22.79 -4.18 -32.03
N GLN A 218 -22.63 -5.45 -31.66
CA GLN A 218 -23.47 -6.57 -32.08
C GLN A 218 -23.78 -7.46 -30.87
N SER A 219 -25.06 -7.77 -30.63
CA SER A 219 -25.52 -8.52 -29.45
C SER A 219 -24.93 -9.94 -29.35
N THR A 220 -24.47 -10.51 -30.46
CA THR A 220 -23.95 -11.88 -30.54
C THR A 220 -22.42 -11.97 -30.50
N ARG A 221 -21.70 -10.84 -30.55
CA ARG A 221 -20.23 -10.82 -30.62
C ARG A 221 -19.66 -10.15 -29.37
N PRO A 222 -18.68 -10.75 -28.68
CA PRO A 222 -18.00 -10.10 -27.56
C PRO A 222 -17.25 -8.86 -28.08
N ALA A 223 -17.42 -7.73 -27.40
CA ALA A 223 -16.62 -6.55 -27.63
C ALA A 223 -15.24 -6.75 -26.98
N THR A 224 -14.18 -6.55 -27.75
CA THR A 224 -12.79 -6.64 -27.27
C THR A 224 -12.13 -5.28 -27.48
N HIS A 225 -11.36 -4.83 -26.50
CA HIS A 225 -10.60 -3.58 -26.56
C HIS A 225 -9.24 -3.84 -25.92
N ASP A 226 -8.18 -3.68 -26.70
CA ASP A 226 -6.80 -3.83 -26.23
C ASP A 226 -6.33 -2.48 -25.67
N PHE A 227 -5.72 -2.51 -24.48
CA PHE A 227 -5.20 -1.35 -23.74
C PHE A 227 -3.67 -1.25 -23.89
#